data_AF-A0A4Y2X3E5-F1
#
_entry.id   AF-A0A4Y2X3E5-F1
#
_cell.length_a   1.000
_cell.length_b   1.000
_cell.length_c   1.000
_cell.angle_alpha   90.00
_cell.angle_beta   90.00
_cell.angle_gamma   90.00
#
_symmetry.space_group_name_H-M   'P 1'
#
loop_
_entity.id
_entity.type
_entity.pdbx_description
1 polymer ?
#
loop_
_entity_poly.entity_id
_entity_poly.type
_entity_poly.pdbx_seq_one_letter_code
_entity_poly.pdbx_strand_id
1 'polypeptide(L)'
;MLLYMYTDSLEELQWETASDLYVAAEKYQIMTLKDKCSSFLKSNLSLSNACKILLLSDLLQDKALKSIVQGFILKNDRSVINSSDWGFLMKDNVNLAAETMLLRYKE
;
A
#
# COMPACT_ATOMS: atom_id res chain seq x y z
N MET A 1 -9.85 -14.31 6.25
CA MET A 1 -9.23 -15.39 5.45
C MET A 1 -10.15 -16.60 5.26
N LEU A 2 -10.70 -17.21 6.33
CA LEU A 2 -11.64 -18.34 6.23
C LEU A 2 -12.95 -18.03 5.47
N LEU A 3 -13.50 -16.83 5.65
CA LEU A 3 -14.74 -16.41 4.96
C LEU A 3 -14.57 -16.37 3.44
N TYR A 4 -13.48 -15.76 2.94
CA TYR A 4 -13.17 -15.68 1.50
C TYR A 4 -13.03 -17.06 0.84
N MET A 5 -12.43 -18.04 1.53
CA MET A 5 -12.32 -19.41 1.01
C MET A 5 -13.69 -20.09 0.82
N TYR A 6 -14.69 -19.67 1.60
CA TYR A 6 -16.03 -20.28 1.59
C TYR A 6 -17.06 -19.50 0.76
N THR A 7 -16.91 -18.19 0.60
CA THR A 7 -17.94 -17.35 -0.03
C THR A 7 -17.55 -16.78 -1.40
N ASP A 8 -16.25 -16.78 -1.76
CA ASP A 8 -15.70 -16.04 -2.92
C ASP A 8 -16.22 -14.58 -3.02
N SER A 9 -16.71 -14.04 -1.90
CA SER A 9 -17.27 -12.69 -1.80
C SER A 9 -16.46 -11.87 -0.81
N LEU A 10 -16.17 -10.64 -1.22
CA LEU A 10 -15.37 -9.64 -0.52
C LEU A 10 -16.28 -8.49 -0.05
N GLU A 11 -17.51 -8.81 0.36
CA GLU A 11 -18.46 -7.81 0.85
C GLU A 11 -17.94 -7.29 2.21
N GLU A 12 -17.59 -6.00 2.23
CA GLU A 12 -16.94 -5.27 3.34
C GLU A 12 -15.44 -5.53 3.54
N LEU A 13 -14.65 -5.48 2.46
CA LEU A 13 -13.19 -5.40 2.61
C LEU A 13 -12.78 -4.05 3.23
N GLN A 14 -12.64 -4.02 4.55
CA GLN A 14 -11.92 -2.94 5.24
C GLN A 14 -10.45 -2.95 4.81
N TRP A 15 -9.81 -1.77 4.81
CA TRP A 15 -8.42 -1.63 4.37
C TRP A 15 -7.49 -2.60 5.11
N GLU A 16 -7.70 -2.77 6.42
CA GLU A 16 -6.94 -3.67 7.30
C GLU A 16 -7.05 -5.13 6.83
N THR A 17 -8.27 -5.59 6.55
CA THR A 17 -8.55 -6.93 6.05
C THR A 17 -7.94 -7.14 4.66
N ALA A 18 -7.97 -6.12 3.80
CA ALA A 18 -7.37 -6.17 2.47
C ALA A 18 -5.84 -6.27 2.54
N SER A 19 -5.20 -5.51 3.44
CA SER A 19 -3.75 -5.59 3.66
C SER A 19 -3.32 -6.95 4.21
N ASP A 20 -4.06 -7.50 5.17
CA ASP A 20 -3.76 -8.81 5.75
C ASP A 20 -3.93 -9.93 4.72
N LEU A 21 -5.00 -9.87 3.92
CA LEU A 21 -5.22 -10.80 2.81
C LEU A 21 -4.13 -10.69 1.76
N TYR A 22 -3.63 -9.50 1.46
CA TYR A 22 -2.57 -9.30 0.49
C TYR A 22 -1.23 -9.88 0.97
N VAL A 23 -0.87 -9.66 2.25
CA VAL A 23 0.31 -10.28 2.87
C VAL A 23 0.18 -11.80 2.88
N ALA A 24 -1.01 -12.33 3.21
CA ALA A 24 -1.26 -13.76 3.18
C ALA A 24 -1.20 -14.32 1.75
N ALA A 25 -1.77 -13.62 0.77
CA ALA A 25 -1.74 -14.02 -0.63
C ALA A 25 -0.31 -14.15 -1.15
N GLU A 26 0.58 -13.22 -0.78
CA GLU A 26 2.01 -13.33 -1.11
C GLU A 26 2.65 -14.53 -0.41
N LYS A 27 2.42 -14.67 0.91
CA LYS A 27 2.99 -15.76 1.71
C LYS A 27 2.60 -17.15 1.21
N TYR A 28 1.35 -17.32 0.79
CA TYR A 28 0.83 -18.58 0.26
C TYR A 28 0.88 -18.66 -1.27
N GLN A 29 1.50 -17.68 -1.94
CA GLN A 29 1.64 -17.59 -3.41
C GLN A 29 0.32 -17.76 -4.19
N ILE A 30 -0.76 -17.22 -3.64
CA ILE A 30 -2.09 -17.23 -4.27
C ILE A 30 -2.20 -16.02 -5.19
N MET A 31 -1.69 -16.14 -6.42
CA MET A 31 -1.58 -15.05 -7.39
C MET A 31 -2.92 -14.34 -7.67
N THR A 32 -4.00 -15.11 -7.81
CA THR A 32 -5.34 -14.56 -8.08
C THR A 32 -5.88 -13.69 -6.94
N LEU A 33 -5.56 -14.06 -5.69
CA LEU A 33 -5.92 -13.26 -4.53
C LEU A 33 -5.05 -12.01 -4.42
N LYS A 34 -3.74 -12.14 -4.72
CA LYS A 34 -2.80 -11.02 -4.77
C LYS A 34 -3.29 -9.95 -5.75
N ASP A 35 -3.70 -10.34 -6.95
CA ASP A 35 -4.17 -9.41 -7.99
C ASP A 35 -5.49 -8.72 -7.60
N LYS A 36 -6.44 -9.46 -7.04
CA LYS A 36 -7.70 -8.90 -6.50
C LYS A 36 -7.40 -7.87 -5.40
N CYS A 37 -6.56 -8.22 -4.43
CA CYS A 37 -6.18 -7.33 -3.33
C CYS A 37 -5.38 -6.11 -3.81
N SER A 38 -4.42 -6.28 -4.73
CA SER A 38 -3.67 -5.17 -5.33
C SER A 38 -4.60 -4.19 -6.04
N SER A 39 -5.56 -4.70 -6.81
CA SER A 39 -6.57 -3.87 -7.48
C SER A 39 -7.43 -3.10 -6.48
N PHE A 40 -7.87 -3.77 -5.41
CA PHE A 40 -8.64 -3.14 -4.34
C PHE A 40 -7.86 -2.03 -3.63
N LEU A 41 -6.60 -2.27 -3.27
CA LEU A 41 -5.72 -1.30 -2.62
C LEU A 41 -5.46 -0.08 -3.52
N LYS A 42 -5.30 -0.29 -4.83
CA LYS A 42 -5.15 0.79 -5.81
C LYS A 42 -6.41 1.66 -5.89
N SER A 43 -7.60 1.05 -5.92
CA SER A 43 -8.87 1.77 -6.01
C SER A 43 -9.25 2.50 -4.73
N ASN A 44 -8.77 2.04 -3.56
CA ASN A 44 -9.08 2.63 -2.26
C ASN A 44 -7.93 3.46 -1.67
N LEU A 45 -7.00 3.95 -2.51
CA LEU A 45 -5.92 4.82 -2.08
C LEU A 45 -6.45 6.14 -1.51
N SER A 46 -6.01 6.51 -0.31
CA SER A 46 -6.38 7.72 0.40
C SER A 46 -5.19 8.29 1.17
N LEU A 47 -5.29 9.53 1.65
CA LEU A 47 -4.22 10.16 2.41
C LEU A 47 -3.89 9.42 3.72
N SER A 48 -4.90 8.83 4.38
CA SER A 48 -4.72 8.12 5.65
C SER A 48 -4.11 6.73 5.49
N ASN A 49 -4.19 6.13 4.31
CA ASN A 49 -3.66 4.79 4.06
C ASN A 49 -2.43 4.76 3.14
N ALA A 50 -2.13 5.85 2.42
CA ALA A 50 -1.02 5.91 1.46
C ALA A 50 0.33 5.51 2.07
N CYS A 51 0.66 6.02 3.26
CA CYS A 51 1.91 5.69 3.95
C CYS A 51 2.00 4.20 4.30
N LYS A 52 0.89 3.60 4.74
CA LYS A 52 0.84 2.17 5.10
C LYS A 52 0.91 1.28 3.86
N ILE A 53 0.22 1.65 2.77
CA ILE A 53 0.29 0.92 1.49
C ILE A 53 1.70 1.02 0.91
N LEU A 54 2.39 2.16 1.06
CA LEU A 54 3.77 2.31 0.62
C LEU A 54 4.69 1.31 1.33
N LEU A 55 4.61 1.22 2.66
CA LEU A 55 5.37 0.25 3.46
C LEU A 55 5.07 -1.18 3.04
N LEU A 56 3.79 -1.50 2.86
CA LEU A 56 3.36 -2.84 2.48
C LEU A 56 3.79 -3.22 1.06
N SER A 57 3.77 -2.28 0.11
CA SER A 57 4.29 -2.49 -1.24
C SER A 57 5.80 -2.71 -1.28
N ASP A 58 6.54 -2.05 -0.39
CA ASP A 58 7.99 -2.22 -0.25
C ASP A 58 8.32 -3.58 0.38
N LEU A 59 7.60 -3.96 1.44
CA LEU A 59 7.73 -5.26 2.11
C LEU A 59 7.51 -6.44 1.15
N LEU A 60 6.50 -6.32 0.29
CA LEU A 60 6.12 -7.37 -0.66
C LEU A 60 6.84 -7.23 -2.01
N GLN A 61 7.77 -6.27 -2.11
CA GLN A 61 8.52 -5.94 -3.32
C GLN A 61 7.64 -5.76 -4.57
N ASP A 62 6.39 -5.33 -4.39
CA ASP A 62 5.47 -5.02 -5.50
C ASP A 62 5.81 -3.63 -6.05
N LYS A 63 6.74 -3.62 -7.00
CA LYS A 63 7.22 -2.41 -7.67
C LYS A 63 6.10 -1.63 -8.37
N ALA A 64 5.07 -2.33 -8.88
CA ALA A 64 3.97 -1.68 -9.59
C ALA A 64 3.07 -0.94 -8.59
N LEU A 65 2.71 -1.58 -7.48
CA LEU A 65 1.95 -0.93 -6.41
C LEU A 65 2.76 0.21 -5.78
N LYS A 66 4.05 -0.01 -5.51
CA LYS A 66 4.96 1.01 -4.95
C LYS A 66 4.98 2.27 -5.82
N SER A 67 5.18 2.13 -7.13
CA SER A 67 5.20 3.27 -8.05
C SER A 67 3.88 4.05 -8.08
N ILE A 68 2.74 3.36 -8.06
CA ILE A 68 1.41 3.99 -8.04
C ILE A 68 1.21 4.80 -6.75
N VAL A 69 1.56 4.22 -5.60
CA VAL A 69 1.42 4.86 -4.29
C VAL A 69 2.36 6.04 -4.17
N GLN A 70 3.61 5.91 -4.61
CA GLN A 70 4.58 7.01 -4.66
C GLN A 70 4.05 8.16 -5.53
N GLY A 71 3.49 7.88 -6.70
CA GLY A 71 2.86 8.89 -7.55
C GLY A 71 1.68 9.59 -6.87
N PHE A 72 0.86 8.85 -6.11
CA PHE A 72 -0.23 9.44 -5.32
C PHE A 72 0.28 10.34 -4.18
N ILE A 73 1.33 9.90 -3.48
CA ILE A 73 1.97 10.66 -2.40
C ILE A 73 2.59 11.95 -2.95
N LEU A 74 3.30 11.86 -4.08
CA LEU A 74 3.94 13.01 -4.72
C LEU A 74 2.93 14.05 -5.21
N LYS A 75 1.76 13.62 -5.70
CA LYS A 75 0.65 14.53 -6.05
C LYS A 75 0.02 15.23 -4.86
N ASN A 76 0.11 14.63 -3.67
CA ASN A 76 -0.47 15.15 -2.43
C ASN A 76 0.60 15.50 -1.40
N ASP A 77 1.82 15.82 -1.85
CA ASP A 77 3.01 15.92 -1.00
C ASP A 77 2.81 16.87 0.18
N ARG A 78 2.18 18.02 -0.05
CA ARG A 78 1.92 19.02 0.99
C ARG A 78 1.05 18.49 2.13
N SER A 79 0.09 17.62 1.82
CA SER A 79 -0.80 17.05 2.82
C SER A 79 -0.18 15.83 3.48
N VAL A 80 0.55 15.02 2.72
CA VAL A 80 1.18 13.79 3.23
C VAL A 80 2.40 14.10 4.10
N ILE A 81 3.29 15.00 3.68
CA ILE A 81 4.52 15.34 4.44
C ILE A 81 4.18 15.95 5.81
N ASN A 82 3.09 16.71 5.90
CA ASN A 82 2.60 17.30 7.14
C ASN A 82 1.78 16.32 8.01
N SER A 83 1.52 15.11 7.52
CA SER A 83 0.78 14.09 8.28
C SER A 83 1.68 13.42 9.32
N SER A 84 1.08 13.03 10.44
CA SER A 84 1.75 12.20 11.45
C SER A 84 2.23 10.87 10.87
N ASP A 85 1.48 10.31 9.92
CA ASP A 85 1.78 9.02 9.27
C ASP A 85 3.11 9.07 8.50
N TRP A 86 3.38 10.18 7.80
CA TRP A 86 4.67 10.39 7.15
C TRP A 86 5.81 10.56 8.15
N GLY A 87 5.55 11.23 9.27
CA GLY A 87 6.50 11.34 10.38
C GLY A 87 6.89 9.97 10.96
N PHE A 88 5.93 9.07 11.14
CA PHE A 88 6.21 7.69 11.55
C PHE A 88 7.02 6.94 10.49
N LEU A 89 6.65 7.09 9.21
CA LEU A 89 7.36 6.47 8.10
C LEU A 89 8.82 6.93 7.99
N MET A 90 9.08 8.22 8.23
CA MET A 90 10.45 8.77 8.31
C MET A 90 11.25 8.19 9.48
N LYS A 91 10.60 7.88 10.61
CA LYS A 91 11.28 7.33 11.80
C LYS A 91 11.62 5.86 11.64
N ASP A 92 10.67 5.06 11.14
CA ASP A 92 10.83 3.61 11.00
C ASP A 92 11.53 3.22 9.69
N ASN A 93 11.31 3.95 8.60
CA ASN A 93 11.76 3.60 7.25
C ASN A 93 12.26 4.82 6.47
N VAL A 94 13.28 5.50 6.99
CA VAL A 94 13.81 6.75 6.40
C VAL A 94 14.28 6.57 4.95
N ASN A 95 14.81 5.40 4.59
CA ASN A 95 15.29 5.12 3.23
C ASN A 95 14.13 5.13 2.22
N LEU A 96 13.00 4.52 2.57
CA LEU A 96 11.81 4.46 1.71
C LEU A 96 11.17 5.84 1.54
N ALA A 97 11.15 6.61 2.63
CA ALA A 97 10.69 7.99 2.65
C ALA A 97 11.54 8.87 1.73
N ALA A 98 12.87 8.78 1.89
CA ALA A 98 13.84 9.53 1.11
C ALA A 98 13.79 9.14 -0.37
N GLU A 99 13.72 7.85 -0.69
CA GLU A 99 13.55 7.34 -2.06
C GLU A 99 12.31 7.96 -2.72
N THR A 100 11.18 7.94 -2.02
CA THR A 100 9.91 8.48 -2.52
C THR A 100 9.99 9.99 -2.76
N MET A 101 10.64 10.75 -1.88
CA MET A 101 10.83 12.20 -2.06
C MET A 101 11.84 12.53 -3.16
N LEU A 102 12.90 11.73 -3.31
CA LEU A 102 13.89 11.91 -4.37
C LEU A 102 13.31 11.75 -5.77
N LEU A 103 12.24 10.97 -5.93
CA LEU A 103 11.53 10.85 -7.20
C LEU A 103 10.96 12.19 -7.70
N ARG A 104 10.61 13.11 -6.81
CA ARG A 104 10.15 14.46 -7.18
C ARG A 104 11.20 15.27 -7.94
N TYR A 105 12.47 15.02 -7.68
CA TYR A 105 13.60 15.75 -8.27
C TYR A 105 14.21 15.01 -9.47
N LYS A 106 13.66 13.84 -9.84
CA LYS A 106 14.07 13.06 -11.01
C LYS A 106 13.14 13.26 -12.23
N GLU A 107 12.05 14.02 -12.07
CA GLU A 107 11.25 14.58 -13.17
C GLU A 107 11.82 15.93 -13.61
#